data_AF-A0A7D7ZP61-F1
#
_entry.id   AF-A0A7D7ZP61-F1
#
_cell.length_a   1.000
_cell.length_b   1.000
_cell.length_c   1.000
_cell.angle_alpha   90.00
_cell.angle_beta   90.00
_cell.angle_gamma   90.00
#
_symmetry.space_group_name_H-M   'P 1'
#
loop_
_entity.id
_entity.type
_entity.pdbx_description
1 polymer ?
#
loop_
_entity_poly.entity_id
_entity_poly.type
_entity_poly.pdbx_seq_one_letter_code
_entity_poly.pdbx_strand_id
1 'polypeptide(L)'
;MNLQEIKRGISKLSQSERQELLKELSTSPKDSVPTVRSQESRRFLLDNKLGCCAHCWHPKYVKFGIDKGSQRYKCKSCKRSFTEYTGTWMAGLQHKDKIDDYLELMLEEKSLDKIKVALSINKKTAFDWRHKILMRIKNIKILD
;
A
#
# COMPACT_ATOMS: atom_id res chain seq x y z
N MET A 1 -0.39 14.21 -9.33
CA MET A 1 -1.73 14.80 -9.22
C MET A 1 -2.05 14.93 -7.73
N ASN A 2 -2.08 16.16 -7.21
CA ASN A 2 -2.40 16.44 -5.81
C ASN A 2 -3.93 16.50 -5.63
N LEU A 3 -4.44 16.18 -4.45
CA LEU A 3 -5.85 16.29 -4.06
C LEU A 3 -6.48 17.64 -4.44
N GLN A 4 -5.72 18.73 -4.37
CA GLN A 4 -6.16 20.06 -4.78
C GLN A 4 -6.45 20.17 -6.29
N GLU A 5 -5.65 19.49 -7.12
CA GLU A 5 -5.84 19.47 -8.57
C GLU A 5 -7.08 18.65 -8.95
N ILE A 6 -7.30 17.54 -8.23
CA ILE A 6 -8.49 16.69 -8.38
C ILE A 6 -9.75 17.48 -8.00
N LYS A 7 -9.74 18.16 -6.85
CA LYS A 7 -10.86 18.98 -6.39
C LYS A 7 -11.21 20.07 -7.41
N ARG A 8 -10.20 20.73 -7.98
CA ARG A 8 -10.37 21.74 -9.03
C ARG A 8 -10.90 21.17 -10.35
N GLY A 9 -10.56 19.92 -10.67
CA GLY A 9 -11.14 19.21 -11.82
C GLY A 9 -12.63 18.92 -11.59
N ILE A 10 -12.97 18.35 -10.44
CA ILE A 10 -14.35 17.98 -10.08
C ILE A 10 -15.25 19.22 -9.94
N SER A 11 -14.71 20.34 -9.47
CA SER A 11 -15.47 21.59 -9.36
C SER A 11 -15.92 22.14 -10.73
N LYS A 12 -15.28 21.74 -11.83
CA LYS A 12 -15.66 22.16 -13.19
C LYS A 12 -16.80 21.34 -13.80
N LEU A 13 -17.11 20.18 -13.23
CA LEU A 13 -18.20 19.33 -13.70
C LEU A 13 -19.56 19.94 -13.33
N SER A 14 -20.56 19.70 -14.16
CA SER A 14 -21.96 20.00 -13.87
C SER A 14 -22.52 19.10 -12.76
N GLN A 15 -23.68 19.46 -12.21
CA GLN A 15 -24.30 18.69 -11.13
C GLN A 15 -24.65 17.26 -11.55
N SER A 16 -25.08 17.05 -12.81
CA SER A 16 -25.37 15.73 -13.36
C SER A 16 -24.11 14.88 -13.53
N GLU A 17 -23.03 15.46 -14.06
CA GLU A 17 -21.74 14.76 -14.22
C GLU A 17 -21.13 14.39 -12.87
N ARG A 18 -21.28 15.25 -11.85
CA ARG A 18 -20.84 14.92 -10.49
C ARG A 18 -21.66 13.76 -9.89
N GLN A 19 -22.97 13.74 -10.13
CA GLN A 19 -23.83 12.65 -9.65
C GLN A 19 -23.54 11.33 -10.36
N GLU A 20 -23.28 11.36 -11.66
CA GLU A 20 -22.89 10.19 -12.44
C GLU A 20 -21.52 9.64 -12.00
N LEU A 21 -20.52 10.52 -11.82
CA LEU A 21 -19.22 10.15 -11.27
C LEU A 21 -19.34 9.56 -9.86
N LEU A 22 -20.16 10.15 -8.99
CA LEU A 22 -20.42 9.61 -7.65
C LEU A 22 -21.06 8.23 -7.71
N LYS A 23 -21.98 8.01 -8.65
CA LYS A 23 -22.61 6.70 -8.88
C LYS A 23 -21.56 5.69 -9.29
N GLU A 24 -20.72 5.98 -10.29
CA GLU A 24 -19.66 5.09 -10.75
C GLU A 24 -18.64 4.74 -9.65
N LEU A 25 -18.18 5.74 -8.89
CA LEU A 25 -17.26 5.54 -7.76
C LEU A 25 -17.90 4.73 -6.62
N SER A 26 -19.23 4.80 -6.47
CA SER A 26 -19.98 4.06 -5.45
C SER A 26 -20.38 2.66 -5.90
N THR A 27 -20.55 2.42 -7.21
CA THR A 27 -20.87 1.12 -7.81
C THR A 27 -19.63 0.25 -8.07
N SER A 28 -18.43 0.74 -7.81
CA SER A 28 -17.30 -0.17 -7.55
C SER A 28 -17.73 -1.08 -6.38
N PRO A 29 -17.75 -2.41 -6.56
CA PRO A 29 -18.44 -3.31 -5.64
C PRO A 29 -17.88 -3.15 -4.22
N LYS A 30 -18.71 -2.60 -3.33
CA LYS A 30 -18.52 -2.61 -1.87
C LYS A 30 -19.06 -3.90 -1.23
N ASP A 31 -19.57 -4.84 -2.05
CA ASP A 31 -20.34 -6.03 -1.63
C ASP A 31 -19.63 -7.38 -1.84
N SER A 32 -18.32 -7.41 -1.63
CA SER A 32 -17.66 -8.62 -1.14
C SER A 32 -16.84 -8.15 0.05
N VAL A 33 -16.91 -8.85 1.19
CA VAL A 33 -16.03 -8.74 2.37
C VAL A 33 -14.84 -7.84 2.06
N PRO A 34 -14.61 -6.71 2.76
CA PRO A 34 -13.49 -5.83 2.44
C PRO A 34 -12.23 -6.68 2.47
N THR A 35 -11.85 -7.19 1.30
CA THR A 35 -10.65 -7.97 1.14
C THR A 35 -9.64 -6.86 1.27
N VAL A 36 -9.09 -6.71 2.47
CA VAL A 36 -8.08 -5.72 2.76
C VAL A 36 -6.86 -6.17 1.96
N ARG A 37 -6.88 -5.90 0.65
CA ARG A 37 -5.76 -6.15 -0.23
C ARG A 37 -4.72 -5.13 0.18
N SER A 38 -3.71 -5.58 0.88
CA SER A 38 -2.55 -4.80 1.30
C SER A 38 -1.67 -4.35 0.14
N GLN A 39 -2.17 -4.37 -1.09
CA GLN A 39 -1.45 -4.18 -2.34
C GLN A 39 -0.95 -2.73 -2.50
N GLU A 40 0.05 -2.36 -1.71
CA GLU A 40 0.87 -1.16 -1.91
C GLU A 40 2.11 -1.44 -2.76
N SER A 41 2.19 -2.63 -3.36
CA SER A 41 3.26 -2.95 -4.30
C SER A 41 3.31 -1.92 -5.42
N ARG A 42 4.41 -1.18 -5.52
CA ARG A 42 4.64 -0.20 -6.58
C ARG A 42 5.13 -0.85 -7.88
N ARG A 43 5.06 -2.18 -7.98
CA ARG A 43 5.63 -2.98 -9.06
C ARG A 43 5.13 -2.54 -10.42
N PHE A 44 3.81 -2.45 -10.59
CA PHE A 44 3.19 -2.03 -11.85
C PHE A 44 3.70 -0.65 -12.30
N LEU A 45 3.70 0.33 -11.39
CA LEU A 45 4.18 1.68 -11.68
C LEU A 45 5.66 1.69 -12.08
N LEU A 46 6.49 0.93 -11.38
CA LEU A 46 7.93 0.91 -11.60
C LEU A 46 8.32 0.12 -12.86
N ASP A 47 7.62 -0.97 -13.15
CA ASP A 47 7.83 -1.77 -14.35
C ASP A 47 7.42 -1.02 -15.62
N ASN A 48 6.37 -0.19 -15.54
CA ASN A 48 5.90 0.65 -16.64
C ASN A 48 6.52 2.07 -16.67
N LYS A 49 7.59 2.32 -15.88
CA LYS A 49 8.28 3.63 -15.83
C LYS A 49 7.41 4.83 -15.43
N LEU A 50 6.28 4.59 -14.76
CA LEU A 50 5.38 5.61 -14.23
C LEU A 50 5.74 6.03 -12.80
N GLY A 51 6.57 5.25 -12.10
CA GLY A 51 7.04 5.55 -10.74
C GLY A 51 8.35 6.34 -10.69
N CYS A 52 8.84 6.58 -9.47
CA CYS A 52 10.12 7.25 -9.20
C CYS A 52 10.88 6.58 -8.04
N CYS A 53 12.16 6.94 -7.87
CA CYS A 53 12.98 6.45 -6.76
C CYS A 53 12.35 6.81 -5.40
N ALA A 54 12.11 5.82 -4.54
CA ALA A 54 11.54 6.05 -3.20
C ALA A 54 12.44 6.90 -2.28
N HIS A 55 13.73 7.00 -2.60
CA HIS A 55 14.71 7.62 -1.72
C HIS A 55 15.02 9.08 -2.07
N CYS A 56 14.82 9.47 -3.33
CA CYS A 56 15.20 10.79 -3.84
C CYS A 56 14.25 11.31 -4.93
N TRP A 57 13.13 10.63 -5.16
CA TRP A 57 12.07 11.00 -6.11
C TRP A 57 12.48 11.16 -7.58
N HIS A 58 13.72 10.83 -7.93
CA HIS A 58 14.22 10.91 -9.30
C HIS A 58 13.52 9.87 -10.21
N PRO A 59 13.07 10.25 -11.43
CA PRO A 59 12.27 9.38 -12.29
C PRO A 59 13.08 8.31 -13.03
N LYS A 60 14.40 8.50 -13.18
CA LYS A 60 15.25 7.53 -13.90
C LYS A 60 15.80 6.44 -12.97
N TYR A 61 15.46 5.19 -13.27
CA TYR A 61 15.96 3.97 -12.62
C TYR A 61 15.88 2.77 -13.58
N VAL A 62 16.60 1.70 -13.25
CA VAL A 62 16.65 0.45 -14.01
C VAL A 62 16.27 -0.75 -13.13
N LYS A 63 15.78 -1.83 -13.74
CA LYS A 63 15.62 -3.12 -13.03
C LYS A 63 17.01 -3.61 -12.61
N PHE A 64 17.10 -4.20 -11.43
CA PHE A 64 18.35 -4.57 -10.76
C PHE A 64 18.22 -5.92 -10.03
N GLY A 65 17.66 -6.91 -10.73
CA GLY A 65 17.46 -8.26 -10.19
C GLY A 65 16.26 -8.40 -9.27
N ILE A 66 16.10 -9.57 -8.67
CA ILE A 66 15.01 -9.95 -7.76
C ILE A 66 15.64 -10.44 -6.46
N ASP A 67 15.05 -10.07 -5.32
CA ASP A 67 15.42 -10.54 -3.98
C ASP A 67 14.18 -11.04 -3.26
N LYS A 68 14.16 -12.33 -2.90
CA LYS A 68 13.05 -12.99 -2.18
C LYS A 68 11.67 -12.68 -2.81
N GLY A 69 11.58 -12.81 -4.13
CA GLY A 69 10.37 -12.53 -4.92
C GLY A 69 10.08 -11.04 -5.17
N SER A 70 10.77 -10.12 -4.48
CA SER A 70 10.63 -8.67 -4.68
C SER A 70 11.59 -8.17 -5.77
N GLN A 71 11.09 -7.40 -6.73
CA GLN A 71 11.95 -6.76 -7.72
C GLN A 71 12.74 -5.61 -7.16
N ARG A 72 14.04 -5.67 -7.41
CA ARG A 72 14.94 -4.57 -7.12
C ARG A 72 15.07 -3.65 -8.33
N TYR A 73 15.20 -2.37 -8.03
CA TYR A 73 15.47 -1.29 -8.96
C TYR A 73 16.68 -0.51 -8.45
N LYS A 74 17.43 0.11 -9.36
CA LYS A 74 18.59 0.95 -9.04
C LYS A 74 18.36 2.36 -9.59
N CYS A 75 18.37 3.35 -8.70
CA CYS A 75 18.23 4.75 -9.09
C CYS A 75 19.46 5.23 -9.86
N LYS A 76 19.26 5.98 -10.95
CA LYS A 76 20.37 6.54 -11.74
C LYS A 76 20.95 7.83 -11.14
N SER A 77 20.19 8.55 -10.32
CA SER A 77 20.63 9.74 -9.58
C SER A 77 21.36 9.34 -8.29
N CYS A 78 20.65 8.93 -7.24
CA CYS A 78 21.25 8.66 -5.93
C CYS A 78 21.96 7.30 -5.78
N LYS A 79 22.00 6.49 -6.85
CA LYS A 79 22.64 5.16 -6.90
C LYS A 79 22.16 4.14 -5.85
N ARG A 80 21.17 4.43 -5.02
CA ARG A 80 20.60 3.47 -4.06
C ARG A 80 19.71 2.45 -4.79
N SER A 81 19.71 1.20 -4.30
CA SER A 81 18.71 0.22 -4.73
C SER A 81 17.44 0.34 -3.88
N PHE A 82 16.31 -0.01 -4.47
CA PHE A 82 15.02 -0.03 -3.81
C PHE A 82 14.15 -1.15 -4.41
N THR A 83 13.12 -1.56 -3.71
CA THR A 83 12.14 -2.56 -4.14
C THR A 83 10.80 -1.91 -4.44
N GLU A 84 9.86 -2.68 -5.00
CA GLU A 84 8.46 -2.28 -5.16
C GLU A 84 7.78 -1.89 -3.84
N TYR A 85 8.30 -2.34 -2.70
CA TYR A 85 7.78 -2.00 -1.38
C TYR A 85 8.55 -0.85 -0.71
N THR A 86 9.65 -0.37 -1.27
CA THR A 86 10.40 0.72 -0.63
C THR A 86 9.58 2.02 -0.65
N GLY A 87 9.48 2.66 0.51
CA GLY A 87 8.66 3.85 0.73
C GLY A 87 7.20 3.53 1.11
N THR A 88 6.79 2.26 1.08
CA THR A 88 5.46 1.80 1.53
C THR A 88 5.52 1.36 2.98
N TRP A 89 4.37 1.18 3.63
CA TRP A 89 4.34 0.59 4.97
C TRP A 89 4.76 -0.89 4.99
N MET A 90 4.71 -1.58 3.84
CA MET A 90 5.14 -2.97 3.70
C MET A 90 6.67 -3.12 3.60
N ALA A 91 7.43 -2.01 3.52
CA ALA A 91 8.89 -2.05 3.43
C ALA A 91 9.51 -2.84 4.60
N GLY A 92 10.30 -3.89 4.30
CA GLY A 92 10.95 -4.70 5.33
C GLY A 92 10.04 -5.70 6.05
N LEU A 93 8.75 -5.81 5.70
CA LEU A 93 7.91 -6.90 6.19
C LEU A 93 8.34 -8.23 5.55
N GLN A 94 8.45 -9.26 6.38
CA GLN A 94 8.56 -10.65 5.93
C GLN A 94 7.16 -11.20 5.61
N HIS A 95 7.06 -12.38 5.00
CA HIS A 95 5.78 -13.07 4.72
C HIS A 95 4.66 -12.16 4.17
N LYS A 96 4.99 -11.33 3.17
CA LYS A 96 4.05 -10.33 2.62
C LYS A 96 2.79 -10.97 2.03
N ASP A 97 2.91 -12.21 1.60
CA ASP A 97 1.83 -13.09 1.17
C ASP A 97 0.74 -13.31 2.23
N LYS A 98 1.07 -13.19 3.53
CA LYS A 98 0.13 -13.40 4.64
C LYS A 98 -0.46 -12.11 5.22
N ILE A 99 -0.12 -10.96 4.64
CA ILE A 99 -0.48 -9.67 5.21
C ILE A 99 -1.98 -9.40 5.08
N ASP A 100 -2.61 -9.81 3.98
CA ASP A 100 -4.05 -9.62 3.75
C ASP A 100 -4.85 -10.36 4.84
N ASP A 101 -4.58 -11.65 5.02
CA ASP A 101 -5.19 -12.48 6.08
C ASP A 101 -4.89 -11.93 7.48
N TYR A 102 -3.67 -11.40 7.70
CA TYR A 102 -3.32 -10.78 8.97
C TYR A 102 -4.18 -9.55 9.29
N LEU A 103 -4.44 -8.71 8.29
CA LEU A 103 -5.27 -7.52 8.44
C LEU A 103 -6.72 -7.90 8.75
N GLU A 104 -7.26 -8.91 8.08
CA GLU A 104 -8.60 -9.44 8.36
C GLU A 104 -8.72 -9.94 9.81
N LEU A 105 -7.77 -10.77 10.28
CA LEU A 105 -7.78 -11.24 11.66
C LEU A 105 -7.56 -10.12 12.69
N MET A 106 -6.87 -9.04 12.32
CA MET A 106 -6.72 -7.86 13.17
C MET A 106 -8.02 -7.06 13.25
N LEU A 107 -8.79 -6.97 12.17
CA LEU A 107 -10.13 -6.35 12.14
C LEU A 107 -11.14 -7.16 12.95
N GLU A 108 -11.03 -8.49 12.95
CA GLU A 108 -11.80 -9.38 13.84
C GLU A 108 -11.32 -9.37 15.31
N GLU A 109 -10.41 -8.46 15.66
CA GLU A 109 -9.86 -8.27 17.00
C GLU A 109 -9.23 -9.55 17.60
N LYS A 110 -8.74 -10.47 16.75
CA LYS A 110 -8.10 -11.71 17.25
C LYS A 110 -6.86 -11.39 18.07
N SER A 111 -6.62 -12.19 19.10
CA SER A 111 -5.39 -12.12 19.88
C SER A 111 -4.18 -12.53 19.04
N LEU A 112 -2.99 -12.07 19.43
CA LEU A 112 -1.74 -12.45 18.75
C LEU A 112 -1.50 -13.95 18.75
N ASP A 113 -1.95 -14.67 19.78
CA ASP A 113 -1.85 -16.14 19.84
C ASP A 113 -2.76 -16.81 18.81
N LYS A 114 -3.99 -16.32 18.62
CA LYS A 114 -4.89 -16.83 17.58
C LYS A 114 -4.32 -16.58 16.18
N ILE A 115 -3.78 -15.38 15.93
CA ILE A 115 -3.18 -15.02 14.64
C ILE A 115 -1.92 -15.85 14.35
N LYS A 116 -1.05 -16.03 15.35
CA LYS A 116 0.15 -16.87 15.25
C LYS A 116 -0.21 -18.27 14.73
N VAL A 117 -1.25 -18.89 15.32
CA VAL A 117 -1.72 -20.22 14.93
C VAL A 117 -2.33 -20.19 13.53
N ALA A 118 -3.26 -19.26 13.26
CA ALA A 118 -3.98 -19.18 11.99
C ALA A 118 -3.03 -18.99 10.78
N LEU A 119 -2.01 -18.13 10.92
CA LEU A 119 -1.10 -17.79 9.82
C LEU A 119 0.21 -18.57 9.85
N SER A 120 0.43 -19.45 10.85
CA SER A 120 1.69 -20.16 11.04
C SER A 120 2.91 -19.21 10.99
N ILE A 121 2.88 -18.16 11.81
CA ILE A 121 3.98 -17.18 11.97
C ILE A 121 4.42 -17.12 13.44
N ASN A 122 5.59 -16.56 13.73
CA ASN A 122 6.00 -16.33 15.11
C ASN A 122 5.14 -15.21 15.74
N LYS A 123 4.80 -15.33 17.03
CA LYS A 123 4.09 -14.30 17.81
C LYS A 123 4.80 -12.94 17.76
N LYS A 124 6.14 -12.92 17.76
CA LYS A 124 6.92 -11.69 17.61
C LYS A 124 6.67 -11.03 16.26
N THR A 125 6.62 -11.80 15.17
CA THR A 125 6.29 -11.28 13.82
C THR A 125 4.89 -10.66 13.81
N ALA A 126 3.89 -11.34 14.39
CA ALA A 126 2.54 -10.82 14.53
C ALA A 126 2.52 -9.51 15.34
N PHE A 127 3.22 -9.46 16.49
CA PHE A 127 3.31 -8.26 17.31
C PHE A 127 3.95 -7.08 16.56
N ASP A 128 5.10 -7.32 15.91
CA ASP A 128 5.83 -6.30 15.14
C ASP A 128 4.97 -5.74 14.00
N TRP A 129 4.20 -6.60 13.33
CA TRP A 129 3.25 -6.19 12.29
C TRP A 129 2.13 -5.33 12.87
N ARG A 130 1.49 -5.76 13.97
CA ARG A 130 0.46 -4.98 14.66
C ARG A 130 0.96 -3.58 15.00
N HIS A 131 2.13 -3.51 15.61
CA HIS A 131 2.73 -2.25 16.02
C HIS A 131 2.97 -1.35 14.81
N LYS A 132 3.58 -1.88 13.75
CA LYS A 132 3.87 -1.13 12.52
C LYS A 132 2.60 -0.61 11.83
N ILE A 133 1.56 -1.44 11.74
CA ILE A 133 0.27 -1.07 11.15
C ILE A 133 -0.40 0.02 11.99
N LEU A 134 -0.48 -0.16 13.31
CA LEU A 134 -1.10 0.82 14.21
C LEU A 134 -0.35 2.16 14.23
N MET A 135 0.98 2.16 14.18
CA MET A 135 1.76 3.40 14.05
C MET A 135 1.40 4.17 12.78
N ARG A 136 1.19 3.46 11.66
CA ARG A 136 0.80 4.09 10.40
C ARG A 136 -0.62 4.64 10.46
N ILE A 137 -1.56 3.90 11.06
CA ILE A 137 -2.94 4.37 11.25
C ILE A 137 -2.98 5.59 12.19
N LYS A 138 -2.25 5.57 13.31
CA LYS A 138 -2.20 6.70 14.25
C LYS A 138 -1.67 7.97 13.59
N ASN A 139 -0.67 7.86 12.71
CA ASN A 139 -0.15 9.01 11.96
C ASN A 139 -1.14 9.57 10.94
N ILE A 140 -2.21 8.86 10.58
CA ILE A 140 -3.29 9.36 9.71
C ILE A 140 -4.28 10.23 10.52
N LYS A 141 -4.41 10.02 11.83
CA LYS A 141 -5.35 10.75 12.71
C LYS A 141 -4.83 12.09 13.27
N ILE A 142 -3.70 12.62 12.78
CA ILE A 142 -3.13 13.91 13.24
C ILE A 142 -3.33 15.00 12.16
N LEU A 143 -4.41 14.94 11.39
CA LEU A 143 -4.76 15.93 10.37
C LEU A 143 -6.23 16.37 10.47
N ASP A 144 -6.72 16.49 11.70
CA ASP A 144 -7.98 17.18 12.02
C ASP A 144 -7.66 18.54 12.66
#